data_AF-A0A9P5PXT0-F1
#
_entry.id   AF-A0A9P5PXT0-F1
#
_cell.length_a   1.000
_cell.length_b   1.000
_cell.length_c   1.000
_cell.angle_alpha   90.00
_cell.angle_beta   90.00
_cell.angle_gamma   90.00
#
_symmetry.space_group_name_H-M   'P 1'
#
loop_
_entity.id
_entity.type
_entity.pdbx_description
1 polymer ?
#
loop_
_entity_poly.entity_id
_entity_poly.type
_entity_poly.pdbx_seq_one_letter_code
_entity_poly.pdbx_strand_id
1 'polypeptide(L)'
;MDASALSDDLSDYDVISDPGRRSLESSVADLMLTPASEPPPAQEAYDKFATIRLTANDIQTNTRLSLGLGANRDNRTRRIYVDGAYDGFNAGHALQLRQAKLAFPSVHLVCGVFSDDLCETYGTPTTVPHLERCEVLRHCRWVDEVLPDAPWQINEEFLQSRHIDYIVVDEGIRLKGYDAMKRIGKVILTKRTMGLTVVSPTPAAPNAPPTPELATPKSPPTRPLASEDTPEPLVEF
;
A
#
# COMPACT_ATOMS: atom_id res chain seq x y z
N MET A 1 -3.02 57.48 32.30
CA MET A 1 -4.18 56.65 32.67
C MET A 1 -4.84 56.23 31.37
N ASP A 2 -4.76 55.02 30.85
CA ASP A 2 -4.16 53.77 31.33
C ASP A 2 -3.61 53.00 30.13
N ALA A 3 -2.37 52.54 30.25
CA ALA A 3 -1.77 51.55 29.36
C ALA A 3 -1.82 50.22 30.11
N SER A 4 -2.72 49.33 29.72
CA SER A 4 -2.75 47.94 30.17
C SER A 4 -2.57 47.06 28.94
N ALA A 5 -1.30 46.73 28.69
CA ALA A 5 -0.91 45.67 27.78
C ALA A 5 -1.21 44.33 28.47
N LEU A 6 -2.28 43.66 28.05
CA LEU A 6 -2.49 42.25 28.34
C LEU A 6 -1.72 41.46 27.29
N SER A 7 -0.45 41.19 27.58
CA SER A 7 0.30 40.12 26.93
C SER A 7 -0.29 38.79 27.39
N ASP A 8 -1.05 38.12 26.53
CA ASP A 8 -1.38 36.71 26.71
C ASP A 8 -0.09 35.91 26.56
N ASP A 9 0.47 35.59 27.72
CA ASP A 9 1.64 34.77 27.91
C ASP A 9 1.28 33.31 27.64
N LEU A 10 1.53 32.85 26.41
CA LEU A 10 1.33 31.45 26.00
C LEU A 10 2.48 30.53 26.46
N SER A 11 3.30 30.95 27.42
CA SER A 11 4.42 30.12 27.93
C SER A 11 4.00 29.02 28.91
N ASP A 12 2.74 28.96 29.32
CA ASP A 12 2.26 27.98 30.32
C ASP A 12 1.80 26.63 29.73
N TYR A 13 2.13 26.33 28.48
CA TYR A 13 2.21 24.93 28.05
C TYR A 13 3.49 24.30 28.61
N ASP A 14 3.50 24.12 29.94
CA ASP A 14 4.36 23.17 30.62
C ASP A 14 4.14 21.81 29.96
N VAL A 15 5.05 21.46 29.06
CA VAL A 15 5.27 20.10 28.61
C VAL A 15 5.58 19.33 29.87
N ILE A 16 4.57 18.67 30.44
CA ILE A 16 4.72 17.66 31.48
C ILE A 16 5.72 16.67 30.91
N SER A 17 6.98 16.82 31.30
CA SER A 17 8.07 15.91 31.01
C SER A 17 7.82 14.70 31.88
N ASP A 18 6.85 13.89 31.44
CA ASP A 18 6.53 12.62 32.05
C ASP A 18 7.76 11.73 31.89
N PRO A 19 8.49 11.37 32.97
CA PRO A 19 9.75 10.62 32.89
C PRO A 19 9.57 9.21 32.29
N GLY A 20 8.32 8.79 32.09
CA GLY A 20 7.95 7.53 31.43
C GLY A 20 7.71 7.64 29.91
N ARG A 21 7.69 8.84 29.30
CA ARG A 21 7.49 8.98 27.86
C ARG A 21 8.80 8.78 27.10
N ARG A 22 9.05 7.54 26.66
CA ARG A 22 9.95 7.31 25.52
C ARG A 22 9.49 8.18 24.34
N SER A 23 10.33 9.12 23.90
CA SER A 23 10.05 9.98 22.74
C SER A 23 9.81 9.14 21.48
N LEU A 24 8.96 9.61 20.56
CA LEU A 24 8.77 8.98 19.25
C LEU A 24 10.10 8.75 18.52
N GLU A 25 11.05 9.67 18.67
CA GLU A 25 12.40 9.56 18.11
C GLU A 25 13.18 8.37 18.69
N SER A 26 13.01 8.07 19.98
CA SER A 26 13.62 6.89 20.61
C SER A 26 12.98 5.59 20.09
N SER A 27 11.67 5.59 19.86
CA SER A 27 10.98 4.45 19.22
C SER A 27 11.41 4.24 17.77
N VAL A 28 11.68 5.33 17.03
CA VAL A 28 12.22 5.25 15.65
C VAL A 28 13.65 4.72 15.65
N ALA A 29 14.50 5.15 16.60
CA ALA A 29 15.86 4.63 16.73
C ALA A 29 15.88 3.11 17.02
N ASP A 30 14.99 2.63 17.90
CA ASP A 30 14.87 1.20 18.22
C ASP A 30 14.44 0.35 17.00
N LEU A 31 13.60 0.91 16.10
CA LEU A 31 13.19 0.27 14.86
C LEU A 31 14.33 0.10 13.85
N MET A 32 15.33 0.98 13.88
CA MET A 32 16.50 0.90 12.99
C MET A 32 17.53 -0.14 13.46
N LEU A 33 17.52 -0.47 14.75
CA LEU A 33 18.51 -1.36 15.39
C LEU A 33 18.03 -2.80 15.53
N THR A 34 16.72 -3.02 15.55
CA THR A 34 16.14 -4.37 15.69
C THR A 34 15.31 -4.70 14.45
N PRO A 35 15.53 -5.85 13.78
CA PRO A 35 14.58 -6.34 12.80
C PRO A 35 13.26 -6.51 13.54
N ALA A 36 12.25 -5.70 13.20
CA ALA A 36 10.97 -5.76 13.86
C ALA A 36 10.49 -7.22 13.83
N SER A 37 10.24 -7.84 14.98
CA SER A 37 9.70 -9.20 15.05
C SER A 37 8.20 -9.18 14.77
N GLU A 38 7.67 -10.24 14.18
CA GLU A 38 6.22 -10.42 14.10
C GLU A 38 5.67 -10.64 15.52
N PRO A 39 4.69 -9.84 16.00
CA PRO A 39 4.06 -10.08 17.29
C PRO A 39 3.22 -11.36 17.26
N PRO A 40 3.08 -12.08 18.40
CA PRO A 40 2.25 -13.27 18.45
C PRO A 40 0.78 -12.92 18.14
N PRO A 41 0.06 -13.78 17.38
CA PRO A 41 -1.35 -13.56 17.07
C PRO A 41 -2.22 -13.77 18.31
N ALA A 42 -3.40 -13.15 18.33
CA ALA A 42 -4.43 -13.49 19.31
C ALA A 42 -4.88 -14.95 19.14
N GLN A 43 -5.20 -15.65 20.24
CA GLN A 43 -5.56 -17.06 20.22
C GLN A 43 -6.76 -17.35 19.31
N GLU A 44 -7.80 -16.51 19.37
CA GLU A 44 -8.97 -16.64 18.50
C GLU A 44 -8.61 -16.55 17.01
N ALA A 45 -7.66 -15.67 16.65
CA ALA A 45 -7.19 -15.54 15.28
C ALA A 45 -6.38 -16.78 14.86
N TYR A 46 -5.53 -17.30 15.75
CA TYR A 46 -4.78 -18.53 15.53
C TYR A 46 -5.70 -19.75 15.32
N ASP A 47 -6.82 -19.80 16.05
CA ASP A 47 -7.80 -20.88 15.95
C ASP A 47 -8.63 -20.77 14.66
N LYS A 48 -8.96 -19.54 14.25
CA LYS A 48 -9.83 -19.25 13.11
C LYS A 48 -9.11 -19.27 11.75
N PHE A 49 -7.91 -18.70 11.65
CA PHE A 49 -7.25 -18.44 10.36
C PHE A 49 -6.06 -19.38 10.15
N ALA A 50 -6.24 -20.42 9.34
CA ALA A 50 -5.20 -21.44 9.10
C ALA A 50 -3.86 -20.86 8.59
N THR A 51 -3.89 -19.78 7.81
CA THR A 51 -2.68 -19.14 7.25
C THR A 51 -1.81 -18.47 8.31
N ILE A 52 -2.34 -18.13 9.49
CA ILE A 52 -1.55 -17.60 10.61
C ILE A 52 -0.57 -18.66 11.14
N ARG A 53 -0.94 -19.94 11.06
CA ARG A 53 -0.12 -21.06 11.56
C ARG A 53 1.07 -21.38 10.66
N LEU A 54 1.10 -20.84 9.45
CA LEU A 54 2.17 -21.12 8.50
C LEU A 54 3.48 -20.50 9.00
N THR A 55 4.44 -21.35 9.34
CA THR A 55 5.80 -20.91 9.66
C THR A 55 6.55 -20.54 8.38
N ALA A 56 7.66 -19.81 8.52
CA ALA A 56 8.55 -19.54 7.39
C ALA A 56 9.02 -20.84 6.72
N ASN A 57 9.25 -21.91 7.48
CA ASN A 57 9.64 -23.20 6.93
C ASN A 57 8.53 -23.86 6.11
N ASP A 58 7.27 -23.77 6.57
CA ASP A 58 6.12 -24.29 5.81
C ASP A 58 5.96 -23.53 4.49
N ILE A 59 6.07 -22.20 4.55
CA ILE A 59 5.95 -21.31 3.38
C ILE A 59 7.05 -21.60 2.36
N GLN A 60 8.31 -21.70 2.79
CA GLN A 60 9.44 -22.03 1.92
C GLN A 60 9.33 -23.44 1.33
N THR A 61 8.81 -24.40 2.10
CA THR A 61 8.59 -25.77 1.60
C THR A 61 7.53 -25.76 0.49
N ASN A 62 6.40 -25.09 0.71
CA ASN A 62 5.35 -24.95 -0.31
C ASN A 62 5.85 -24.20 -1.56
N THR A 63 6.69 -23.18 -1.36
CA THR A 63 7.32 -22.41 -2.46
C THR A 63 8.21 -23.31 -3.31
N ARG A 64 9.10 -24.11 -2.69
CA ARG A 64 9.98 -25.05 -3.41
C ARG A 64 9.18 -26.09 -4.19
N LEU A 65 8.13 -26.63 -3.58
CA LEU A 65 7.23 -27.58 -4.25
C LEU A 65 6.53 -26.95 -5.46
N SER A 66 6.02 -25.72 -5.31
CA SER A 66 5.33 -24.99 -6.38
C SER A 66 6.23 -24.68 -7.57
N LEU A 67 7.50 -24.38 -7.31
CA LEU A 67 8.50 -24.04 -8.32
C LEU A 67 9.27 -25.25 -8.87
N GLY A 68 9.06 -26.46 -8.33
CA GLY A 68 9.84 -27.64 -8.69
C GLY A 68 11.34 -27.52 -8.34
N LEU A 69 11.68 -26.69 -7.34
CA LEU A 69 13.06 -26.45 -6.94
C LEU A 69 13.54 -27.51 -5.95
N GLY A 70 14.77 -28.00 -6.15
CA GLY A 70 15.48 -28.78 -5.15
C GLY A 70 15.92 -27.94 -3.95
N ALA A 71 16.60 -28.56 -2.99
CA ALA A 71 17.19 -27.88 -1.83
C ALA A 71 18.43 -27.08 -2.22
N ASN A 72 18.28 -26.03 -3.04
CA ASN A 72 19.38 -25.11 -3.36
C ASN A 72 19.42 -23.97 -2.33
N ARG A 73 20.61 -23.70 -1.80
CA ARG A 73 20.89 -22.73 -0.74
C ARG A 73 21.72 -21.57 -1.29
N ASP A 74 21.28 -20.93 -2.37
CA ASP A 74 21.85 -19.61 -2.64
C ASP A 74 21.30 -18.60 -1.63
N ASN A 75 22.14 -17.67 -1.22
CA ASN A 75 21.79 -16.64 -0.25
C ASN A 75 21.37 -15.34 -0.97
N ARG A 76 20.96 -15.45 -2.24
CA ARG A 76 20.59 -14.30 -3.06
C ARG A 76 19.20 -13.83 -2.67
N THR A 77 19.05 -12.53 -2.45
CA THR A 77 17.73 -11.89 -2.30
C THR A 77 16.90 -12.11 -3.55
N ARG A 78 15.70 -12.68 -3.37
CA ARG A 78 14.74 -12.90 -4.46
C ARG A 78 13.82 -11.70 -4.57
N ARG A 79 13.71 -11.14 -5.77
CA ARG A 79 12.79 -10.04 -6.04
C ARG A 79 11.45 -10.63 -6.48
N ILE A 80 10.45 -10.52 -5.64
CA ILE A 80 9.14 -11.17 -5.81
C ILE A 80 8.10 -10.11 -6.05
N TYR A 81 7.20 -10.37 -6.99
CA TYR A 81 6.10 -9.48 -7.34
C TYR A 81 4.76 -10.10 -6.97
N VAL A 82 3.88 -9.29 -6.41
CA VAL A 82 2.48 -9.62 -6.15
C VAL A 82 1.64 -8.39 -6.47
N ASP A 83 0.49 -8.59 -7.11
CA ASP A 83 -0.41 -7.49 -7.44
C ASP A 83 -1.82 -7.71 -6.93
N GLY A 84 -2.58 -6.61 -6.91
CA GLY A 84 -3.96 -6.63 -6.50
C GLY A 84 -4.62 -5.26 -6.54
N ALA A 85 -5.93 -5.28 -6.37
CA ALA A 85 -6.71 -4.05 -6.16
C ALA A 85 -6.45 -3.50 -4.76
N TYR A 86 -6.29 -4.34 -3.73
CA TYR A 86 -6.09 -3.92 -2.32
C TYR A 86 -7.18 -2.97 -1.77
N ASP A 87 -8.37 -3.01 -2.35
CA ASP A 87 -9.53 -2.28 -1.85
C ASP A 87 -10.01 -2.87 -0.52
N GLY A 88 -10.24 -2.01 0.48
CA GLY A 88 -10.51 -2.47 1.85
C GLY A 88 -9.41 -3.37 2.41
N PHE A 89 -8.15 -2.93 2.32
CA PHE A 89 -6.98 -3.68 2.79
C PHE A 89 -7.22 -4.31 4.17
N ASN A 90 -7.00 -5.63 4.30
CA ASN A 90 -7.45 -6.41 5.45
C ASN A 90 -6.44 -7.53 5.77
N ALA A 91 -6.75 -8.34 6.78
CA ALA A 91 -5.86 -9.42 7.24
C ALA A 91 -5.54 -10.46 6.14
N GLY A 92 -6.44 -10.70 5.18
CA GLY A 92 -6.18 -11.60 4.06
C GLY A 92 -5.07 -11.08 3.15
N HIS A 93 -5.13 -9.79 2.81
CA HIS A 93 -4.07 -9.13 2.05
C HIS A 93 -2.74 -9.20 2.83
N ALA A 94 -2.73 -8.78 4.10
CA ALA A 94 -1.50 -8.82 4.90
C ALA A 94 -0.90 -10.23 5.04
N LEU A 95 -1.74 -11.28 5.18
CA LEU A 95 -1.29 -12.67 5.30
C LEU A 95 -0.84 -13.28 3.97
N GLN A 96 -1.35 -12.81 2.83
CA GLN A 96 -0.82 -13.16 1.52
C GLN A 96 0.59 -12.54 1.33
N LEU A 97 0.72 -11.25 1.63
CA LEU A 97 2.01 -10.54 1.54
C LEU A 97 3.05 -11.13 2.49
N ARG A 98 2.63 -11.56 3.69
CA ARG A 98 3.46 -12.34 4.62
C ARG A 98 4.02 -13.61 3.98
N GLN A 99 3.17 -14.39 3.33
CA GLN A 99 3.61 -15.62 2.65
C GLN A 99 4.60 -15.29 1.52
N ALA A 100 4.34 -14.25 0.73
CA ALA A 100 5.25 -13.80 -0.33
C ALA A 100 6.61 -13.38 0.22
N LYS A 101 6.64 -12.57 1.29
CA LYS A 101 7.87 -12.09 1.94
C LYS A 101 8.69 -13.21 2.57
N LEU A 102 8.04 -14.28 3.03
CA LEU A 102 8.69 -15.44 3.66
C LEU A 102 8.97 -16.60 2.69
N ALA A 103 8.69 -16.44 1.39
CA ALA A 103 8.85 -17.49 0.37
C ALA A 103 10.29 -18.00 0.24
N PHE A 104 11.28 -17.16 0.57
CA PHE A 104 12.70 -17.50 0.62
C PHE A 104 13.36 -16.91 1.88
N PRO A 105 14.60 -17.32 2.22
CA PRO A 105 15.34 -16.72 3.33
C PRO A 105 15.58 -15.22 3.20
N SER A 106 15.68 -14.70 1.96
CA SER A 106 15.85 -13.27 1.67
C SER A 106 14.98 -12.90 0.48
N VAL A 107 14.05 -11.96 0.69
CA VAL A 107 13.08 -11.50 -0.31
C VAL A 107 13.01 -9.98 -0.30
N HIS A 108 12.98 -9.39 -1.50
CA HIS A 108 12.52 -8.03 -1.76
C HIS A 108 11.14 -8.11 -2.43
N LEU A 109 10.09 -7.74 -1.71
CA LEU A 109 8.70 -7.85 -2.12
C LEU A 109 8.23 -6.54 -2.74
N VAL A 110 7.89 -6.62 -4.03
CA VAL A 110 7.28 -5.55 -4.81
C VAL A 110 5.77 -5.80 -4.90
N CYS A 111 4.97 -4.82 -4.48
CA CYS A 111 3.52 -4.88 -4.52
C CYS A 111 2.96 -3.96 -5.59
N GLY A 112 2.39 -4.54 -6.65
CA GLY A 112 1.72 -3.82 -7.73
C GLY A 112 0.28 -3.46 -7.39
N VAL A 113 -0.08 -2.19 -7.50
CA VAL A 113 -1.43 -1.70 -7.22
C VAL A 113 -2.14 -1.37 -8.52
N PHE A 114 -3.30 -1.98 -8.76
CA PHE A 114 -4.10 -1.65 -9.94
C PHE A 114 -4.74 -0.27 -9.78
N SER A 115 -4.66 0.57 -10.81
CA SER A 115 -5.36 1.86 -10.88
C SER A 115 -6.89 1.69 -10.85
N ASP A 116 -7.59 2.76 -10.46
CA ASP A 116 -9.06 2.77 -10.40
C ASP A 116 -9.67 2.47 -11.79
N ASP A 117 -9.16 3.09 -12.85
CA ASP A 117 -9.58 2.87 -14.25
C ASP A 117 -9.41 1.42 -14.70
N LEU A 118 -8.30 0.79 -14.29
CA LEU A 118 -8.00 -0.60 -14.63
C LEU A 118 -8.98 -1.55 -13.92
N CYS A 119 -9.18 -1.32 -12.63
CA CYS A 119 -10.16 -2.05 -11.82
C CYS A 119 -11.58 -1.94 -12.38
N GLU A 120 -12.01 -0.75 -12.80
CA GLU A 120 -13.30 -0.54 -13.43
C GLU A 120 -13.42 -1.27 -14.78
N THR A 121 -12.40 -1.14 -15.64
CA THR A 121 -12.35 -1.79 -16.97
C THR A 121 -12.51 -3.30 -16.90
N TYR A 122 -11.98 -3.93 -15.85
CA TYR A 122 -12.03 -5.38 -15.67
C TYR A 122 -13.15 -5.87 -14.71
N GLY A 123 -14.09 -4.99 -14.36
CA GLY A 123 -15.31 -5.36 -13.63
C GLY A 123 -15.11 -5.58 -12.13
N THR A 124 -14.07 -4.98 -11.55
CA THR A 124 -13.77 -5.01 -10.12
C THR A 124 -13.57 -3.59 -9.58
N PRO A 125 -14.59 -2.72 -9.63
CA PRO A 125 -14.45 -1.33 -9.18
C PRO A 125 -14.07 -1.26 -7.70
N THR A 126 -13.23 -0.28 -7.35
CA THR A 126 -12.73 -0.07 -6.00
C THR A 126 -13.49 1.04 -5.29
N THR A 127 -13.68 0.90 -3.97
CA THR A 127 -14.33 1.91 -3.13
C THR A 127 -13.30 2.92 -2.60
N VAL A 128 -12.09 2.45 -2.29
CA VAL A 128 -10.97 3.27 -1.82
C VAL A 128 -10.16 3.76 -3.02
N PRO A 129 -9.84 5.08 -3.10
CA PRO A 129 -9.05 5.64 -4.20
C PRO A 129 -7.66 4.99 -4.33
N HIS A 130 -7.15 4.91 -5.57
CA HIS A 130 -5.84 4.33 -5.87
C HIS A 130 -4.70 4.83 -4.99
N LEU A 131 -4.66 6.15 -4.75
CA LEU A 131 -3.63 6.79 -3.94
C LEU A 131 -3.62 6.27 -2.50
N GLU A 132 -4.79 6.13 -1.88
CA GLU A 132 -4.93 5.63 -0.51
C GLU A 132 -4.54 4.14 -0.42
N ARG A 133 -4.92 3.35 -1.43
CA ARG A 133 -4.53 1.93 -1.51
C ARG A 133 -3.01 1.75 -1.60
N CYS A 134 -2.35 2.61 -2.38
CA CYS A 134 -0.88 2.64 -2.44
C CYS A 134 -0.25 3.02 -1.09
N GLU A 135 -0.76 4.05 -0.43
CA GLU A 135 -0.20 4.53 0.83
C GLU A 135 -0.40 3.50 1.96
N VAL A 136 -1.56 2.84 2.04
CA VAL A 136 -1.80 1.76 3.01
C VAL A 136 -0.80 0.61 2.85
N LEU A 137 -0.49 0.21 1.61
CA LEU A 137 0.51 -0.82 1.36
C LEU A 137 1.92 -0.42 1.80
N ARG A 138 2.28 0.87 1.67
CA ARG A 138 3.59 1.38 2.12
C ARG A 138 3.81 1.19 3.63
N HIS A 139 2.72 1.13 4.40
CA HIS A 139 2.74 0.87 5.85
C HIS A 139 2.58 -0.62 6.19
N CYS A 140 2.37 -1.49 5.20
CA CYS A 140 2.31 -2.92 5.43
C CYS A 140 3.72 -3.46 5.69
N ARG A 141 3.92 -4.03 6.88
CA ARG A 141 5.17 -4.64 7.36
C ARG A 141 5.93 -5.51 6.33
N TRP A 142 5.22 -6.19 5.43
CA TRP A 142 5.81 -7.18 4.54
C TRP A 142 6.31 -6.60 3.21
N VAL A 143 5.90 -5.37 2.89
CA VAL A 143 6.14 -4.71 1.61
C VAL A 143 7.47 -3.95 1.67
N ASP A 144 8.33 -4.14 0.66
CA ASP A 144 9.55 -3.34 0.51
C ASP A 144 9.39 -2.22 -0.53
N GLU A 145 8.53 -2.44 -1.53
CA GLU A 145 8.34 -1.53 -2.66
C GLU A 145 6.89 -1.57 -3.13
N VAL A 146 6.29 -0.40 -3.34
CA VAL A 146 4.96 -0.25 -3.93
C VAL A 146 5.12 0.22 -5.38
N LEU A 147 4.43 -0.45 -6.30
CA LEU A 147 4.43 -0.14 -7.73
C LEU A 147 3.01 0.33 -8.13
N PRO A 148 2.76 1.64 -8.27
CA PRO A 148 1.43 2.19 -8.57
C PRO A 148 0.96 1.94 -10.02
N ASP A 149 1.87 1.63 -10.94
CA ASP A 149 1.61 1.40 -12.37
C ASP A 149 1.52 -0.10 -12.70
N ALA A 150 0.81 -0.87 -11.87
CA ALA A 150 0.71 -2.31 -12.06
C ALA A 150 -0.12 -2.67 -13.30
N PRO A 151 0.41 -3.50 -14.22
CA PRO A 151 -0.34 -3.95 -15.38
C PRO A 151 -1.36 -5.04 -14.99
N TRP A 152 -2.51 -5.08 -15.66
CA TRP A 152 -3.48 -6.15 -15.44
C TRP A 152 -2.97 -7.52 -15.94
N GLN A 153 -2.14 -7.51 -16.99
CA GLN A 153 -1.55 -8.71 -17.57
C GLN A 153 -0.03 -8.64 -17.44
N ILE A 154 0.55 -9.65 -16.79
CA ILE A 154 1.99 -9.79 -16.63
C ILE A 154 2.55 -10.55 -17.84
N ASN A 155 3.64 -10.05 -18.40
CA ASN A 155 4.41 -10.70 -19.46
C ASN A 155 5.90 -10.81 -19.07
N GLU A 156 6.69 -11.50 -19.88
CA GLU A 156 8.12 -11.69 -19.59
C GLU A 156 8.92 -10.38 -19.63
N GLU A 157 8.54 -9.44 -20.51
CA GLU A 157 9.17 -8.13 -20.62
C GLU A 157 9.03 -7.29 -19.34
N PHE A 158 7.83 -7.31 -18.73
CA PHE A 158 7.59 -6.68 -17.44
C PHE A 158 8.49 -7.27 -16.35
N LEU A 159 8.62 -8.60 -16.31
CA LEU A 159 9.46 -9.27 -15.33
C LEU A 159 10.95 -8.94 -15.55
N GLN A 160 11.41 -8.93 -16.80
CA GLN A 160 12.81 -8.63 -17.13
C GLN A 160 13.17 -7.18 -16.81
N SER A 161 12.34 -6.23 -17.25
CA SER A 161 12.59 -4.79 -17.04
C SER A 161 12.63 -4.39 -15.56
N ARG A 162 11.93 -5.12 -14.69
CA ARG A 162 11.89 -4.87 -13.23
C ARG A 162 12.71 -5.87 -12.41
N HIS A 163 13.48 -6.74 -13.07
CA HIS A 163 14.28 -7.79 -12.45
C HIS A 163 13.49 -8.69 -11.48
N ILE A 164 12.26 -9.04 -11.84
CA ILE A 164 11.38 -9.88 -11.02
C ILE A 164 11.73 -11.36 -11.26
N ASP A 165 12.06 -12.04 -10.17
CA ASP A 165 12.40 -13.46 -10.19
C ASP A 165 11.13 -14.32 -10.28
N TYR A 166 10.14 -14.01 -9.43
CA TYR A 166 8.93 -14.79 -9.25
C TYR A 166 7.70 -13.89 -9.06
N ILE A 167 6.54 -14.40 -9.46
CA ILE A 167 5.24 -13.79 -9.18
C ILE A 167 4.46 -14.63 -8.17
N VAL A 168 3.67 -13.99 -7.33
CA VAL A 168 2.81 -14.63 -6.32
C VAL A 168 1.38 -14.63 -6.80
N VAL A 169 0.70 -15.77 -6.67
CA VAL A 169 -0.72 -15.91 -7.00
C VAL A 169 -1.41 -16.73 -5.93
N ASP A 170 -2.62 -16.32 -5.55
CA ASP A 170 -3.46 -17.12 -4.66
C ASP A 170 -3.90 -18.42 -5.33
N GLU A 171 -3.80 -19.51 -4.56
CA GLU A 171 -4.36 -20.80 -4.93
C GLU A 171 -5.84 -20.66 -5.32
N GLY A 172 -6.18 -21.18 -6.50
CA GLY A 172 -7.56 -21.16 -7.01
C GLY A 172 -7.94 -19.93 -7.85
N ILE A 173 -7.10 -18.89 -7.91
CA ILE A 173 -7.33 -17.75 -8.83
C ILE A 173 -6.70 -18.07 -10.20
N ARG A 174 -7.51 -17.97 -11.27
CA ARG A 174 -7.05 -18.09 -12.66
C ARG A 174 -7.04 -16.71 -13.30
N LEU A 175 -5.85 -16.12 -13.48
CA LEU A 175 -5.66 -14.89 -14.25
C LEU A 175 -5.23 -15.21 -15.69
N LYS A 176 -5.64 -14.39 -16.67
CA LYS A 176 -5.14 -14.53 -18.06
C LYS A 176 -3.65 -14.14 -18.11
N GLY A 177 -2.81 -14.97 -18.74
CA GLY A 177 -1.34 -14.80 -18.75
C GLY A 177 -0.61 -15.66 -17.70
N TYR A 178 -1.31 -16.09 -16.65
CA TYR A 178 -0.80 -16.98 -15.60
C TYR A 178 -0.26 -18.31 -16.14
N ASP A 179 -0.96 -18.92 -17.10
CA ASP A 179 -0.59 -20.24 -17.63
C ASP A 179 0.80 -20.22 -18.29
N ALA A 180 1.20 -19.09 -18.89
CA ALA A 180 2.54 -18.91 -19.44
C ALA A 180 3.58 -18.83 -18.32
N MET A 181 3.33 -18.01 -17.30
CA MET A 181 4.21 -17.84 -16.13
C MET A 181 4.36 -19.13 -15.32
N LYS A 182 3.28 -19.91 -15.20
CA LYS A 182 3.29 -21.22 -14.56
C LYS A 182 4.15 -22.21 -15.33
N ARG A 183 4.07 -22.21 -16.67
CA ARG A 183 4.86 -23.11 -17.52
C ARG A 183 6.36 -22.84 -17.42
N ILE A 184 6.76 -21.60 -17.22
CA ILE A 184 8.17 -21.21 -17.06
C ILE A 184 8.67 -21.31 -15.60
N GLY A 185 7.85 -21.83 -14.68
CA GLY A 185 8.27 -22.09 -13.30
C GLY A 185 8.55 -20.82 -12.47
N LYS A 186 7.89 -19.70 -12.79
CA LYS A 186 8.07 -18.42 -12.09
C LYS A 186 6.94 -18.09 -11.09
N VAL A 187 6.04 -19.02 -10.83
CA VAL A 187 4.83 -18.80 -10.02
C VAL A 187 4.97 -19.42 -8.64
N ILE A 188 4.82 -18.59 -7.61
CA ILE A 188 4.68 -19.00 -6.22
C ILE A 188 3.20 -19.00 -5.87
N LEU A 189 2.73 -20.08 -5.25
CA LEU A 189 1.34 -20.20 -4.83
C LEU A 189 1.19 -19.87 -3.36
N THR A 190 0.29 -18.94 -3.05
CA THR A 190 -0.09 -18.59 -1.67
C THR A 190 -1.43 -19.19 -1.31
N LYS A 191 -1.58 -19.57 -0.03
CA LYS A 191 -2.87 -20.03 0.49
C LYS A 191 -3.74 -18.84 0.83
N ARG A 192 -4.96 -18.83 0.31
CA ARG A 192 -5.95 -17.81 0.64
C ARG A 192 -6.42 -17.95 2.09
N THR A 193 -6.50 -16.85 2.82
CA THR A 193 -7.05 -16.84 4.18
C THR A 193 -8.57 -16.93 4.13
N MET A 194 -9.13 -18.01 4.67
CA MET A 194 -10.57 -18.24 4.75
C MET A 194 -11.16 -17.75 6.08
N GLY A 195 -12.47 -17.46 6.11
CA GLY A 195 -13.20 -17.05 7.31
C GLY A 195 -13.11 -15.57 7.66
N LEU A 196 -12.55 -14.75 6.76
CA LEU A 196 -12.58 -13.28 6.87
C LEU A 196 -13.98 -12.76 6.58
N THR A 197 -14.34 -11.66 7.24
CA THR A 197 -15.59 -10.96 6.95
C THR A 197 -15.49 -10.32 5.56
N VAL A 198 -16.48 -10.59 4.71
CA VAL A 198 -16.59 -9.92 3.42
C VAL A 198 -17.24 -8.56 3.66
N VAL A 199 -16.50 -7.48 3.42
CA VAL A 199 -17.08 -6.14 3.39
C VAL A 199 -17.55 -5.90 1.97
N SER A 200 -18.84 -6.14 1.73
CA SER A 200 -19.48 -5.72 0.49
C SER A 200 -19.67 -4.20 0.55
N PRO A 201 -19.41 -3.45 -0.55
CA PRO A 201 -19.83 -2.07 -0.62
C PRO A 201 -21.35 -2.04 -0.39
N THR A 202 -21.79 -1.37 0.67
CA THR A 202 -23.23 -1.15 0.86
C THR A 202 -23.63 -0.15 -0.21
N PRO A 203 -24.61 -0.42 -1.08
CA PRO A 203 -25.12 0.62 -1.97
C PRO A 203 -25.55 1.79 -1.09
N ALA A 204 -25.11 3.01 -1.44
CA ALA A 204 -25.41 4.21 -0.68
C ALA A 204 -26.91 4.22 -0.36
N ALA A 205 -27.25 4.29 0.94
CA ALA A 205 -28.63 4.41 1.36
C ALA A 205 -29.23 5.64 0.67
N PRO A 206 -30.41 5.55 0.02
CA PRO A 206 -30.96 6.65 -0.78
C PRO A 206 -31.26 7.94 0.01
N ASN A 207 -31.09 7.93 1.34
CA ASN A 207 -31.46 9.02 2.24
C ASN A 207 -30.32 9.41 3.21
N ALA A 208 -29.06 9.36 2.81
CA ALA A 208 -28.02 10.04 3.58
C ALA A 208 -28.28 11.56 3.53
N PRO A 209 -28.36 12.26 4.69
CA PRO A 209 -28.48 13.71 4.67
C PRO A 209 -27.24 14.31 3.98
N PRO A 210 -27.40 15.38 3.18
CA PRO A 210 -26.27 15.98 2.48
C PRO A 210 -25.19 16.40 3.48
N THR A 211 -23.95 16.04 3.19
CA THR A 211 -22.78 16.50 3.94
C THR A 211 -22.80 18.04 3.97
N PRO A 212 -22.63 18.69 5.14
CA PRO A 212 -22.57 20.14 5.18
C PRO A 212 -21.39 20.62 4.33
N GLU A 213 -21.68 21.46 3.32
CA GLU A 213 -20.65 22.11 2.53
C GLU A 213 -19.75 22.93 3.46
N LEU A 214 -18.48 22.54 3.55
CA LEU A 214 -17.46 23.39 4.14
C LEU A 214 -17.32 24.59 3.20
N ALA A 215 -17.79 25.76 3.65
CA ALA A 215 -17.71 27.00 2.89
C ALA A 215 -16.26 27.23 2.43
N THR A 216 -16.03 27.12 1.13
CA THR A 216 -14.75 27.50 0.54
C THR A 216 -14.56 29.01 0.76
N PRO A 217 -13.41 29.46 1.30
CA PRO A 217 -13.15 30.88 1.42
C PRO A 217 -13.13 31.49 0.01
N LYS A 218 -13.99 32.49 -0.22
CA LYS A 218 -14.04 33.26 -1.47
C LYS A 218 -12.64 33.78 -1.78
N SER A 219 -12.13 33.44 -2.97
CA SER A 219 -10.92 34.01 -3.52
C SER A 219 -11.07 35.54 -3.60
N PRO A 220 -10.03 36.32 -3.26
CA PRO A 220 -10.09 37.77 -3.29
C PRO A 220 -10.27 38.29 -4.73
N PRO A 221 -10.96 39.43 -4.91
CA PRO A 221 -11.27 39.94 -6.25
C PRO A 221 -9.99 40.29 -7.01
N THR A 222 -9.89 39.78 -8.24
CA THR A 222 -8.81 40.09 -9.17
C THR A 222 -8.90 41.56 -9.59
N ARG A 223 -7.86 42.33 -9.32
CA ARG A 223 -7.72 43.71 -9.79
C ARG A 223 -7.61 43.71 -11.33
N PRO A 224 -8.37 44.52 -12.08
CA PRO A 224 -8.21 44.59 -13.52
C PRO A 224 -6.82 45.13 -13.87
N LEU A 225 -6.12 44.43 -14.77
CA LEU A 225 -4.90 44.92 -15.38
C LEU A 225 -5.22 46.21 -16.16
N ALA A 226 -4.41 47.24 -15.93
CA ALA A 226 -4.45 48.44 -16.74
C ALA A 226 -4.15 48.07 -18.20
N SER A 227 -4.95 48.61 -19.11
CA SER A 227 -4.77 48.54 -20.55
C SER A 227 -3.39 49.05 -20.93
N GLU A 228 -2.62 48.24 -21.66
CA GLU A 228 -1.42 48.70 -22.36
C GLU A 228 -1.82 49.73 -23.42
N ASP A 229 -1.24 50.93 -23.33
CA ASP A 229 -1.31 51.98 -24.36
C ASP A 229 -0.66 51.46 -25.65
N THR A 230 -1.45 51.33 -26.70
CA THR A 230 -0.96 51.17 -28.08
C THR A 230 -0.33 52.49 -28.54
N PRO A 231 0.95 52.55 -28.96
CA PRO A 231 1.50 53.78 -29.52
C PRO A 231 0.99 53.99 -30.97
N GLU A 232 0.57 55.22 -31.27
CA GLU A 232 0.17 55.68 -32.59
C GLU A 232 1.31 55.58 -33.63
N PRO A 233 1.00 55.38 -34.93
CA PRO A 233 2.01 55.35 -35.98
C PRO A 233 2.43 56.77 -36.39
N LEU A 234 3.74 57.03 -36.37
CA LEU A 234 4.34 58.22 -36.98
C LEU A 234 4.48 58.00 -38.49
N VAL A 235 3.77 58.84 -39.26
CA VAL A 235 3.85 58.94 -40.72
C VAL A 235 5.07 59.79 -41.12
N GLU A 236 5.72 59.37 -42.21
CA GLU A 236 6.99 59.77 -42.82
C GLU A 236 7.17 61.27 -43.14
N PHE A 237 8.43 61.75 -43.10
CA PHE A 237 9.21 62.24 -44.25
C PHE A 237 10.72 62.11 -43.97
#